data_AF-A0A398BSK5-F1
#
_entry.id   AF-A0A398BSK5-F1
#
_cell.length_a   1.000
_cell.length_b   1.000
_cell.length_c   1.000
_cell.angle_alpha   90.00
_cell.angle_beta   90.00
_cell.angle_gamma   90.00
#
_symmetry.space_group_name_H-M   'P 1'
#
loop_
_entity.id
_entity.type
_entity.pdbx_description
1 polymer ?
#
loop_
_entity_poly.entity_id
_entity_poly.type
_entity_poly.pdbx_seq_one_letter_code
_entity_poly.pdbx_strand_id
1 'polypeptide(L)' 'MTEVRVHPRHSRTAEYDFCFRGLRRKARELGIDFKRFVQEGIPASELEHIEDAGLKMMIETAKKEAAQANGR' A
#
# COMPACT_ATOMS: atom_id res chain seq x y z
N MET A 1 -17.00 -1.47 10.70
CA MET A 1 -16.29 -1.93 9.49
C MET A 1 -14.81 -1.71 9.72
N THR A 2 -13.99 -2.76 9.64
CA THR A 2 -12.55 -2.64 9.87
C THR A 2 -11.93 -1.88 8.69
N GLU A 3 -11.32 -0.73 8.94
CA GLU A 3 -10.67 0.08 7.91
C GLU A 3 -9.47 -0.68 7.33
N VAL A 4 -9.45 -0.89 6.01
CA VAL A 4 -8.36 -1.60 5.33
C VAL A 4 -7.13 -0.70 5.29
N ARG A 5 -6.06 -1.11 5.97
CA ARG A 5 -4.77 -0.42 5.94
C ARG A 5 -3.84 -1.07 4.93
N VAL A 6 -3.28 -0.25 4.04
CA VAL A 6 -2.30 -0.67 3.05
C VAL A 6 -0.91 -0.46 3.66
N HIS A 7 -0.13 -1.54 3.66
CA HIS A 7 1.27 -1.51 4.04
C HIS A 7 2.13 -1.81 2.83
N PRO A 8 3.29 -1.15 2.67
CA PRO A 8 4.23 -1.52 1.63
C PRO A 8 4.80 -2.90 1.93
N ARG A 9 4.39 -3.90 1.15
CA ARG A 9 4.99 -5.22 1.22
C ARG A 9 6.24 -5.26 0.36
N HIS A 10 7.35 -5.59 0.99
CA HIS A 10 8.56 -5.98 0.26
C HIS A 10 8.32 -7.39 -0.29
N SER A 11 7.64 -7.52 -1.43
CA SER A 11 7.55 -8.79 -2.13
C SER A 11 8.94 -9.21 -2.58
N ARG A 12 9.36 -10.44 -2.24
CA ARG A 12 10.52 -11.09 -2.89
C ARG A 12 10.21 -11.54 -4.31
N THR A 13 8.96 -11.39 -4.75
CA THR A 13 8.47 -11.76 -6.08
C THR A 13 8.55 -10.52 -6.98
N ALA A 14 9.44 -10.60 -7.97
CA ALA A 14 9.98 -9.53 -8.80
C ALA A 14 9.00 -8.79 -9.74
N GLU A 15 7.68 -8.84 -9.51
CA GLU A 15 6.71 -8.15 -10.37
C GLU A 15 6.44 -6.70 -9.94
N TYR A 16 6.68 -6.37 -8.67
CA TYR A 16 6.64 -4.99 -8.14
C TYR A 16 7.77 -4.78 -7.13
N ASP A 17 9.02 -4.83 -7.60
CA ASP A 17 10.19 -4.58 -6.77
C ASP A 17 10.30 -3.08 -6.45
N PHE A 18 9.47 -2.62 -5.51
CA PHE A 18 9.69 -1.32 -4.90
C PHE A 18 10.83 -1.47 -3.90
N CYS A 19 12.06 -1.35 -4.40
CA CYS A 19 13.22 -1.06 -3.56
C CYS A 19 12.83 0.06 -2.58
N PHE A 20 13.19 -0.04 -1.29
CA PHE A 20 12.86 0.96 -0.26
C PHE A 20 13.15 2.41 -0.70
N ARG A 21 14.19 2.61 -1.54
CA ARG A 21 14.53 3.89 -2.16
C ARG A 21 13.49 4.37 -3.17
N GLY A 22 13.03 3.48 -4.06
CA GLY A 22 12.00 3.76 -5.07
C GLY A 22 10.66 4.06 -4.39
N LEU A 23 10.29 3.27 -3.39
CA LEU A 23 9.08 3.50 -2.60
C LEU A 23 9.13 4.83 -1.84
N ARG A 24 10.26 5.16 -1.21
CA ARG A 24 10.44 6.44 -0.51
C ARG A 24 10.35 7.64 -1.45
N ARG A 25 10.94 7.53 -2.65
CA ARG A 25 10.84 8.56 -3.68
C ARG A 25 9.39 8.72 -4.14
N LYS A 26 8.73 7.61 -4.47
CA LYS A 26 7.34 7.59 -4.91
C LYS A 26 6.40 8.14 -3.84
N ALA A 27 6.58 7.74 -2.58
CA ALA A 27 5.82 8.28 -1.46
C ALA A 27 5.98 9.80 -1.36
N ARG A 28 7.21 10.32 -1.49
CA ARG A 28 7.46 11.76 -1.53
C ARG A 28 6.80 12.46 -2.74
N GLU A 29 6.86 11.85 -3.92
CA GLU A 29 6.21 12.37 -5.14
C GLU A 29 4.68 12.42 -5.02
N LEU A 30 4.11 11.46 -4.30
CA LEU A 30 2.67 11.34 -4.08
C LEU A 30 2.18 12.07 -2.80
N GLY A 31 3.07 12.77 -2.09
CA GLY A 31 2.72 13.45 -0.84
C GLY A 31 2.40 12.52 0.33
N ILE A 32 2.77 11.25 0.22
CA ILE A 32 2.55 10.21 1.24
C ILE A 32 3.65 10.27 2.30
N ASP A 33 3.27 10.26 3.57
CA ASP A 33 4.22 10.07 4.66
C ASP A 33 4.75 8.64 4.67
N PHE A 34 5.98 8.48 4.17
CA PHE A 34 6.63 7.17 4.05
C PHE A 34 6.80 6.47 5.40
N LYS A 35 7.05 7.22 6.48
CA LYS A 35 7.27 6.64 7.81
C LYS A 35 5.97 6.03 8.34
N ARG A 36 4.87 6.77 8.27
CA ARG A 36 3.51 6.32 8.60
C ARG A 36 3.10 5.14 7.71
N PHE A 37 3.40 5.20 6.42
CA PHE A 37 3.09 4.11 5.48
C PHE A 37 3.75 2.78 5.86
N VAL A 38 5.02 2.82 6.25
CA VAL A 38 5.76 1.60 6.66
C VAL A 38 5.37 1.14 8.07
N GLN A 39 5.26 2.05 9.04
CA GLN A 39 5.08 1.68 10.45
C GLN A 39 3.62 1.40 10.83
N GLU A 40 2.69 2.22 10.36
CA GLU A 40 1.28 2.19 10.79
C GLU A 40 0.34 1.70 9.69
N GLY A 41 0.82 1.73 8.44
CA GLY A 41 -0.02 1.58 7.25
C GLY A 41 -0.84 2.83 6.99
N ILE A 42 -1.24 3.05 5.74
CA ILE A 42 -2.14 4.15 5.38
C ILE A 42 -3.50 3.55 5.03
N PRO A 43 -4.60 4.12 5.54
CA PRO A 43 -5.94 3.67 5.18
C PRO A 43 -6.15 3.74 3.67
N ALA A 44 -6.75 2.69 3.11
CA ALA A 44 -7.03 2.60 1.68
C ALA A 44 -7.78 3.85 1.17
N SER A 45 -8.73 4.39 1.95
CA SER A 45 -9.46 5.61 1.61
C SER A 45 -8.55 6.81 1.34
N GLU A 46 -7.45 6.99 2.10
CA GLU A 46 -6.50 8.09 1.86
C GLU A 46 -5.68 7.86 0.58
N LEU A 47 -5.43 6.61 0.21
CA LEU A 47 -4.67 6.25 -1.00
C LEU A 47 -5.56 6.17 -2.26
N GLU A 48 -6.87 5.95 -2.12
CA GLU A 48 -7.82 5.88 -3.24
C GLU A 48 -7.95 7.22 -3.98
N HIS A 49 -7.64 8.32 -3.31
CA HIS A 49 -7.59 9.65 -3.92
C HIS A 49 -6.36 9.86 -4.83
N ILE A 50 -5.36 8.97 -4.75
CA ILE A 50 -4.12 9.10 -5.52
C ILE A 50 -4.27 8.31 -6.83
N GLU A 51 -4.22 9.01 -7.96
CA GLU A 51 -4.33 8.40 -9.29
C GLU A 51 -3.01 7.73 -9.75
N ASP A 52 -2.50 6.80 -8.94
CA ASP A 52 -1.31 6.01 -9.26
C ASP A 52 -1.69 4.55 -9.50
N ALA A 53 -1.32 4.01 -10.67
CA ALA A 53 -1.64 2.63 -11.04
C ALA A 53 -0.98 1.60 -10.09
N GLY A 54 0.23 1.88 -9.59
CA GLY A 54 0.93 1.00 -8.65
C GLY A 54 0.22 0.96 -7.29
N LEU A 55 -0.22 2.11 -6.79
CA LEU A 55 -1.02 2.18 -5.57
C LEU A 55 -2.39 1.52 -5.72
N LYS A 56 -3.08 1.71 -6.85
CA LYS A 56 -4.38 1.06 -7.10
C LYS A 56 -4.27 -0.45 -6.99
N MET A 57 -3.21 -1.04 -7.55
CA MET A 57 -2.95 -2.47 -7.43
C MET A 57 -2.65 -2.89 -5.98
N MET A 58 -1.85 -2.11 -5.24
CA MET A 58 -1.60 -2.37 -3.82
C MET A 58 -2.88 -2.31 -2.96
N ILE A 59 -3.74 -1.32 -3.19
CA ILE A 59 -5.03 -1.17 -2.50
C ILE A 59 -5.92 -2.36 -2.80
N GLU A 60 -6.02 -2.78 -4.07
CA GLU A 60 -6.84 -3.92 -4.46
C GLU A 60 -6.34 -5.23 -3.82
N THR A 61 -5.02 -5.45 -3.81
CA THR A 61 -4.41 -6.59 -3.10
C THR A 61 -4.72 -6.54 -1.61
N ALA A 62 -4.53 -5.39 -0.94
CA ALA A 62 -4.82 -5.25 0.48
C ALA A 62 -6.30 -5.48 0.81
N LYS A 63 -7.22 -5.00 -0.04
CA LYS A 63 -8.67 -5.25 0.08
C LYS A 63 -8.99 -6.74 -0.08
N LYS A 64 -8.39 -7.42 -1.06
CA LYS A 64 -8.54 -8.87 -1.27
C LYS A 64 -8.01 -9.67 -0.07
N GLU A 65 -6.85 -9.32 0.46
CA GLU A 65 -6.28 -9.99 1.63
C GLU A 65 -7.09 -9.74 2.91
N ALA A 66 -7.58 -8.52 3.14
CA ALA A 66 -8.46 -8.23 4.27
C ALA A 66 -9.77 -9.02 4.19
N ALA A 67 -10.32 -9.22 2.98
CA ALA A 67 -11.49 -10.06 2.75
C ALA A 67 -11.20 -11.54 3.02
N GLN A 68 -10.02 -12.04 2.65
CA GLN A 68 -9.62 -13.43 2.89
C GLN A 68 -9.20 -13.71 4.35
N ALA A 69 -8.57 -12.74 5.03
CA ALA A 69 -8.15 -12.85 6.43
C ALA A 69 -9.33 -12.90 7.41
N ASN A 70 -10.49 -12.36 7.03
CA ASN A 70 -11.74 -12.46 7.79
C ASN A 70 -12.49 -13.80 7.57
N GLY A 71 -11.92 -14.71 6.79
CA GLY A 71 -12.50 -16.02 6.45
C GLY A 71 -11.84 -17.23 7.11
N ARG A 72 -10.98 -17.04 8.13
CA ARG A 72 -10.32 -18.14 8.85
C ARG A 72 -10.71 -18.20 10.32
#